data_AF-A0A955UQZ8-F1
#
_entry.id   AF-A0A955UQZ8-F1
#
_cell.length_a   1.000
_cell.length_b   1.000
_cell.length_c   1.000
_cell.angle_alpha   90.00
_cell.angle_beta   90.00
_cell.angle_gamma   90.00
#
_symmetry.space_group_name_H-M   'P 1'
#
loop_
_entity.id
_entity.type
_entity.pdbx_description
1 polymer ?
#
loop_
_entity_poly.entity_id
_entity_poly.type
_entity_poly.pdbx_seq_one_letter_code
_entity_poly.pdbx_strand_id
1 'polypeptide(L)'
;MRERLSFRPLIPTALRVTLLALAVASPASALTIDPGASGLDIASGCGDAACFFDVRYGLDASAPVSGTIDITGGTLGFSIDLASATLSGTDGAVTGVTFSTVTYSGSFAISDLGGGQYGFTDQLATVTGTLTPSGAGSAVALNAAGVNVSGTCDGTPGSSLVCGLIFGPAGFSADVNGNLRYFRHVVDVNAVPEPGTALLVGAGLAWLARRRATH
;
A
#
# COMPACT_ATOMS: atom_id res chain seq x y z
N MET A 1 35.54 -71.32 38.12
CA MET A 1 36.24 -70.03 37.95
C MET A 1 35.62 -69.31 36.76
N ARG A 2 35.16 -68.07 36.99
CA ARG A 2 35.04 -66.91 36.06
C ARG A 2 34.35 -67.14 34.70
N GLU A 3 33.48 -66.28 34.18
CA GLU A 3 32.88 -65.02 34.60
C GLU A 3 31.73 -64.73 33.63
N ARG A 4 30.74 -63.97 34.12
CA ARG A 4 29.63 -63.36 33.38
C ARG A 4 30.14 -62.44 32.25
N LEU A 5 29.39 -62.29 31.15
CA LEU A 5 28.51 -61.13 30.88
C LEU A 5 28.05 -61.03 29.40
N SER A 6 26.74 -60.82 29.28
CA SER A 6 25.96 -60.22 28.20
C SER A 6 26.61 -59.02 27.49
N PHE A 7 26.35 -58.83 26.18
CA PHE A 7 25.62 -57.66 25.64
C PHE A 7 25.38 -57.80 24.11
N ARG A 8 24.16 -57.48 23.67
CA ARG A 8 23.73 -57.33 22.27
C ARG A 8 24.10 -55.92 21.71
N PRO A 9 23.52 -55.47 20.57
CA PRO A 9 24.13 -55.29 19.25
C PRO A 9 24.44 -53.81 18.92
N LEU A 10 25.20 -53.53 17.87
CA LEU A 10 25.29 -52.16 17.31
C LEU A 10 24.99 -52.19 15.81
N ILE A 11 23.71 -51.91 15.52
CA ILE A 11 23.21 -51.41 14.24
C ILE A 11 23.88 -50.04 14.01
N PRO A 12 24.50 -49.77 12.86
CA PRO A 12 24.95 -48.42 12.55
C PRO A 12 23.72 -47.55 12.29
N THR A 13 23.38 -46.74 13.29
CA THR A 13 22.36 -45.69 13.21
C THR A 13 22.78 -44.70 12.13
N ALA A 14 22.12 -44.76 10.98
CA ALA A 14 22.19 -43.73 9.96
C ALA A 14 21.77 -42.40 10.60
N LEU A 15 22.75 -41.51 10.75
CA LEU A 15 22.59 -40.16 11.27
C LEU A 15 21.68 -39.39 10.32
N ARG A 16 20.36 -39.41 10.59
CA ARG A 16 19.42 -38.48 9.98
C ARG A 16 19.72 -37.09 10.54
N VAL A 17 20.46 -36.30 9.77
CA VAL A 17 20.58 -34.86 9.97
C VAL A 17 19.22 -34.27 9.64
N THR A 18 18.38 -34.11 10.65
CA THR A 18 17.16 -33.32 10.55
C THR A 18 17.60 -31.86 10.41
N LEU A 19 17.71 -31.36 9.18
CA LEU A 19 17.76 -29.92 8.92
C LEU A 19 16.43 -29.35 9.42
N LEU A 20 16.42 -28.90 10.68
CA LEU A 20 15.43 -27.94 11.14
C LEU A 20 15.82 -26.63 10.47
N ALA A 21 15.37 -26.44 9.23
CA ALA A 21 15.35 -25.13 8.62
C ALA A 21 14.40 -24.28 9.47
N LEU A 22 14.97 -23.56 10.43
CA LEU A 22 14.34 -22.34 10.93
C LEU A 22 14.11 -21.49 9.68
N ALA A 23 12.90 -21.54 9.14
CA ALA A 23 12.39 -20.51 8.27
C ALA A 23 12.40 -19.25 9.13
N VAL A 24 13.53 -18.54 9.11
CA VAL A 24 13.59 -17.14 9.48
C VAL A 24 12.64 -16.52 8.47
N ALA A 25 11.40 -16.28 8.89
CA ALA A 25 10.46 -15.47 8.13
C ALA A 25 11.18 -14.13 7.99
N SER A 26 11.83 -13.91 6.84
CA SER A 26 12.29 -12.59 6.47
C SER A 26 11.09 -11.68 6.69
N PRO A 27 11.20 -10.59 7.47
CA PRO A 27 10.12 -9.62 7.51
C PRO A 27 9.81 -9.29 6.06
N ALA A 28 8.58 -9.52 5.62
CA ALA A 28 8.14 -9.09 4.31
C ALA A 28 8.50 -7.60 4.27
N SER A 29 9.46 -7.26 3.43
CA SER A 29 9.92 -5.88 3.34
C SER A 29 8.79 -5.11 2.67
N ALA A 30 8.44 -3.93 3.21
CA ALA A 30 7.42 -3.10 2.61
C ALA A 30 7.68 -2.96 1.09
N LEU A 31 6.64 -3.15 0.30
CA LEU A 31 6.72 -3.06 -1.15
C LEU A 31 6.82 -1.59 -1.54
N THR A 32 7.64 -1.31 -2.55
CA THR A 32 7.77 0.03 -3.11
C THR A 32 6.75 0.20 -4.23
N ILE A 33 6.04 1.32 -4.21
CA ILE A 33 5.08 1.69 -5.26
C ILE A 33 5.87 2.11 -6.50
N ASP A 34 5.55 1.51 -7.65
CA ASP A 34 6.11 1.88 -8.94
C ASP A 34 5.38 3.11 -9.50
N PRO A 35 6.02 4.30 -9.54
CA PRO A 35 5.38 5.50 -10.09
C PRO A 35 5.14 5.40 -11.60
N GLY A 36 5.83 4.53 -12.34
CA GLY A 36 5.56 4.33 -13.76
C GLY A 36 4.22 3.63 -14.05
N ALA A 37 3.67 2.94 -13.05
CA ALA A 37 2.48 2.10 -13.18
C ALA A 37 1.39 2.41 -12.13
N SER A 38 1.56 3.49 -11.36
CA SER A 38 0.65 3.89 -10.28
C SER A 38 0.22 5.34 -10.46
N GLY A 39 -1.02 5.67 -10.09
CA GLY A 39 -1.53 7.02 -10.24
C GLY A 39 -2.86 7.25 -9.53
N LEU A 40 -3.25 8.52 -9.50
CA LEU A 40 -4.62 8.93 -9.18
C LEU A 40 -5.46 8.74 -10.46
N ASP A 41 -6.38 7.78 -10.45
CA ASP A 41 -7.20 7.45 -11.63
C ASP A 41 -8.47 8.31 -11.69
N ILE A 42 -9.09 8.57 -10.53
CA ILE A 42 -10.30 9.38 -10.42
C ILE A 42 -10.16 10.35 -9.26
N ALA A 43 -10.52 11.61 -9.49
CA ALA A 43 -10.72 12.58 -8.42
C ALA A 43 -11.94 13.44 -8.70
N SER A 44 -12.70 13.72 -7.65
CA SER A 44 -13.86 14.60 -7.72
C SER A 44 -14.00 15.42 -6.45
N GLY A 45 -14.46 16.66 -6.59
CA GLY A 45 -14.85 17.52 -5.48
C GLY A 45 -16.32 17.96 -5.60
N CYS A 46 -17.00 18.12 -4.45
CA CYS A 46 -18.42 18.43 -4.42
C CYS A 46 -18.83 19.28 -3.19
N GLY A 47 -20.07 19.78 -3.21
CA GLY A 47 -20.59 20.73 -2.23
C GLY A 47 -21.04 20.11 -0.90
N ASP A 48 -21.32 18.80 -0.87
CA ASP A 48 -21.73 18.07 0.32
C ASP A 48 -21.19 16.63 0.31
N ALA A 49 -21.18 15.97 1.46
CA ALA A 49 -20.59 14.63 1.61
C ALA A 49 -21.38 13.52 0.87
N ALA A 50 -22.63 13.76 0.45
CA ALA A 50 -23.46 12.82 -0.28
C ALA A 50 -23.43 13.06 -1.80
N CYS A 51 -22.64 14.04 -2.26
CA CYS A 51 -22.74 14.57 -3.60
C CYS A 51 -21.78 13.88 -4.58
N PHE A 52 -22.21 12.73 -5.12
CA PHE A 52 -21.69 12.21 -6.39
C PHE A 52 -22.61 12.46 -7.58
N PHE A 53 -23.71 13.19 -7.36
CA PHE A 53 -24.67 13.57 -8.41
C PHE A 53 -24.48 15.02 -8.90
N ASP A 54 -23.75 15.87 -8.19
CA ASP A 54 -23.41 17.26 -8.58
C ASP A 54 -21.90 17.52 -8.40
N VAL A 55 -21.10 16.84 -9.22
CA VAL A 55 -19.64 16.98 -9.24
C VAL A 55 -19.26 18.40 -9.62
N ARG A 56 -18.60 19.11 -8.71
CA ARG A 56 -18.15 20.50 -8.88
C ARG A 56 -16.77 20.60 -9.49
N TYR A 57 -15.89 19.66 -9.14
CA TYR A 57 -14.52 19.57 -9.62
C TYR A 57 -14.26 18.15 -10.12
N GLY A 58 -13.66 18.00 -11.29
CA GLY A 58 -13.28 16.71 -11.87
C GLY A 58 -11.80 16.68 -12.22
N LEU A 59 -11.18 15.49 -12.13
CA LEU A 59 -9.77 15.30 -12.44
C LEU A 59 -9.45 15.67 -13.90
N ASP A 60 -8.52 16.61 -14.09
CA ASP A 60 -7.97 16.91 -15.42
C ASP A 60 -6.64 16.20 -15.65
N ALA A 61 -5.80 16.20 -14.61
CA ALA A 61 -4.46 15.66 -14.67
C ALA A 61 -3.95 15.33 -13.27
N SER A 62 -3.11 14.31 -13.20
CA SER A 62 -2.36 13.95 -12.00
C SER A 62 -0.95 13.54 -12.35
N ALA A 63 -0.02 13.81 -11.44
CA ALA A 63 1.29 13.20 -11.46
C ALA A 63 1.20 11.73 -10.98
N PRO A 64 2.20 10.90 -11.32
CA PRO A 64 2.42 9.61 -10.69
C PRO A 64 2.37 9.65 -9.17
N VAL A 65 1.99 8.52 -8.56
CA VAL A 65 2.11 8.32 -7.11
C VAL A 65 3.30 7.43 -6.78
N SER A 66 3.92 7.68 -5.64
CA SER A 66 5.03 6.88 -5.10
C SER A 66 4.77 6.51 -3.65
N GLY A 67 5.68 5.75 -3.04
CA GLY A 67 5.63 5.45 -1.61
C GLY A 67 5.75 3.96 -1.33
N THR A 68 5.10 3.50 -0.26
CA THR A 68 5.18 2.12 0.21
C THR A 68 3.84 1.53 0.60
N ILE A 69 3.73 0.21 0.46
CA ILE A 69 2.61 -0.58 0.94
C ILE A 69 3.12 -1.90 1.52
N ASP A 70 2.53 -2.32 2.62
CA ASP A 70 2.86 -3.58 3.27
C ASP A 70 1.60 -4.31 3.71
N ILE A 71 1.60 -5.62 3.54
CA ILE A 71 0.59 -6.51 4.12
C ILE A 71 1.34 -7.50 5.02
N THR A 72 1.25 -7.26 6.33
CA THR A 72 1.89 -8.11 7.34
C THR A 72 0.87 -8.48 8.42
N GLY A 73 0.77 -9.78 8.73
CA GLY A 73 -0.07 -10.27 9.84
C GLY A 73 -1.56 -9.90 9.72
N GLY A 74 -2.10 -9.84 8.49
CA GLY A 74 -3.49 -9.44 8.25
C GLY A 74 -3.76 -7.94 8.44
N THR A 75 -2.70 -7.13 8.48
CA THR A 75 -2.78 -5.67 8.51
C THR A 75 -2.18 -5.12 7.22
N LEU A 76 -2.89 -4.18 6.59
CA LEU A 76 -2.36 -3.36 5.50
C LEU A 76 -1.88 -2.04 6.07
N GLY A 77 -0.62 -1.70 5.80
CA GLY A 77 -0.03 -0.40 6.07
C GLY A 77 0.40 0.26 4.76
N PHE A 78 0.20 1.58 4.63
CA PHE A 78 0.61 2.30 3.43
C PHE A 78 1.01 3.75 3.73
N SER A 79 1.87 4.27 2.86
CA SER A 79 2.18 5.68 2.72
C SER A 79 2.29 5.97 1.22
N ILE A 80 1.33 6.71 0.67
CA ILE A 80 1.24 7.01 -0.75
C ILE A 80 1.39 8.51 -0.93
N ASP A 81 2.35 8.92 -1.75
CA ASP A 81 2.65 10.32 -2.04
C ASP A 81 2.23 10.65 -3.47
N LEU A 82 1.35 11.63 -3.61
CA LEU A 82 0.93 12.25 -4.86
C LEU A 82 1.60 13.62 -4.97
N ALA A 83 2.44 13.79 -5.99
CA ALA A 83 3.16 15.04 -6.20
C ALA A 83 2.20 16.20 -6.51
N SER A 84 1.28 15.99 -7.46
CA SER A 84 0.22 16.95 -7.76
C SER A 84 -0.99 16.30 -8.46
N ALA A 85 -2.16 16.90 -8.29
CA ALA A 85 -3.32 16.66 -9.12
C ALA A 85 -4.11 17.95 -9.32
N THR A 86 -4.59 18.19 -10.53
CA THR A 86 -5.41 19.34 -10.88
C THR A 86 -6.82 18.87 -11.21
N LEU A 87 -7.81 19.49 -10.58
CA LEU A 87 -9.20 19.29 -10.90
C LEU A 87 -9.78 20.59 -11.47
N SER A 88 -10.45 20.54 -12.61
CA SER A 88 -11.20 21.69 -13.15
C SER A 88 -12.63 21.64 -12.69
N GLY A 89 -13.22 22.81 -12.60
CA GLY A 89 -14.62 22.94 -12.25
C GLY A 89 -14.93 24.27 -11.62
N THR A 90 -16.20 24.64 -11.64
CA THR A 90 -16.61 26.00 -11.26
C THR A 90 -17.40 26.02 -9.98
N ASP A 91 -16.99 26.88 -9.08
CA ASP A 91 -17.66 27.14 -7.81
C ASP A 91 -17.51 28.61 -7.43
N GLY A 92 -18.47 29.42 -7.87
CA GLY A 92 -18.37 30.87 -7.81
C GLY A 92 -17.20 31.38 -8.68
N ALA A 93 -16.21 32.03 -8.05
CA ALA A 93 -15.02 32.56 -8.72
C ALA A 93 -13.86 31.56 -8.83
N VAL A 94 -13.99 30.38 -8.22
CA VAL A 94 -13.00 29.30 -8.32
C VAL A 94 -13.26 28.51 -9.60
N THR A 95 -12.22 28.31 -10.42
CA THR A 95 -12.30 27.60 -11.72
C THR A 95 -11.60 26.25 -11.72
N GLY A 96 -10.97 25.89 -10.62
CA GLY A 96 -10.36 24.59 -10.38
C GLY A 96 -9.65 24.56 -9.04
N VAL A 97 -9.15 23.39 -8.66
CA VAL A 97 -8.34 23.19 -7.46
C VAL A 97 -7.13 22.33 -7.78
N THR A 98 -5.99 22.68 -7.22
CA THR A 98 -4.75 21.92 -7.36
C THR A 98 -4.34 21.35 -6.02
N PHE A 99 -4.30 20.03 -5.95
CA PHE A 99 -3.68 19.29 -4.86
C PHE A 99 -2.17 19.23 -5.12
N SER A 100 -1.37 19.51 -4.11
CA SER A 100 0.09 19.38 -4.16
C SER A 100 0.63 18.74 -2.88
N THR A 101 1.68 17.93 -3.06
CA THR A 101 2.36 17.22 -1.97
C THR A 101 1.37 16.50 -1.05
N VAL A 102 0.47 15.72 -1.65
CA VAL A 102 -0.57 15.00 -0.89
C VAL A 102 -0.05 13.65 -0.48
N THR A 103 -0.10 13.36 0.82
CA THR A 103 0.26 12.06 1.38
C THR A 103 -0.99 11.40 1.95
N TYR A 104 -1.29 10.21 1.48
CA TYR A 104 -2.29 9.30 2.05
C TYR A 104 -1.56 8.29 2.92
N SER A 105 -1.97 8.13 4.18
CA SER A 105 -1.36 7.16 5.09
C SER A 105 -2.38 6.48 5.97
N GLY A 106 -2.11 5.24 6.33
CA GLY A 106 -3.01 4.48 7.19
C GLY A 106 -2.47 3.09 7.52
N SER A 107 -3.06 2.50 8.55
CA SER A 107 -2.84 1.10 8.89
C SER A 107 -4.10 0.50 9.49
N PHE A 108 -4.58 -0.59 8.91
CA PHE A 108 -5.81 -1.25 9.33
C PHE A 108 -5.81 -2.73 9.00
N ALA A 109 -6.72 -3.46 9.66
CA ALA A 109 -6.94 -4.88 9.38
C ALA A 109 -7.59 -5.05 8.00
N ILE A 110 -7.20 -6.13 7.30
CA ILE A 110 -7.79 -6.53 6.03
C ILE A 110 -8.44 -7.91 6.15
N SER A 111 -9.43 -8.14 5.30
CA SER A 111 -10.07 -9.45 5.14
C SER A 111 -9.48 -10.17 3.94
N ASP A 112 -9.08 -11.42 4.10
CA ASP A 112 -8.75 -12.30 2.97
C ASP A 112 -10.04 -12.74 2.28
N LEU A 113 -10.17 -12.38 1.00
CA LEU A 113 -11.32 -12.72 0.16
C LEU A 113 -11.09 -14.02 -0.64
N GLY A 114 -9.91 -14.63 -0.50
CA GLY A 114 -9.47 -15.81 -1.25
C GLY A 114 -8.76 -15.46 -2.55
N GLY A 115 -7.97 -16.40 -3.07
CA GLY A 115 -7.30 -16.23 -4.37
C GLY A 115 -6.20 -15.17 -4.41
N GLY A 116 -5.68 -14.74 -3.25
CA GLY A 116 -4.71 -13.63 -3.17
C GLY A 116 -5.36 -12.25 -3.20
N GLN A 117 -6.66 -12.16 -2.92
CA GLN A 117 -7.40 -10.90 -2.84
C GLN A 117 -7.61 -10.50 -1.39
N TYR A 118 -7.40 -9.23 -1.09
CA TYR A 118 -7.61 -8.63 0.23
C TYR A 118 -8.58 -7.47 0.11
N GLY A 119 -9.56 -7.41 1.00
CA GLY A 119 -10.58 -6.36 1.02
C GLY A 119 -10.61 -5.62 2.34
N PHE A 120 -10.99 -4.34 2.25
CA PHE A 120 -11.27 -3.51 3.41
C PHE A 120 -12.33 -2.48 3.06
N THR A 121 -13.15 -2.14 4.05
CA THR A 121 -14.24 -1.18 3.90
C THR A 121 -14.36 -0.39 5.18
N ASP A 122 -14.73 0.87 5.03
CA ASP A 122 -14.97 1.83 6.10
C ASP A 122 -13.82 1.92 7.13
N GLN A 123 -12.58 1.90 6.64
CA GLN A 123 -11.40 2.10 7.46
C GLN A 123 -11.02 3.57 7.51
N LEU A 124 -10.22 3.96 8.49
CA LEU A 124 -9.79 5.35 8.66
C LEU A 124 -8.34 5.53 8.23
N ALA A 125 -8.12 6.52 7.37
CA ALA A 125 -6.82 6.98 6.91
C ALA A 125 -6.60 8.46 7.27
N THR A 126 -5.38 8.92 7.06
CA THR A 126 -5.00 10.33 7.15
C THR A 126 -4.59 10.82 5.77
N VAL A 127 -5.03 12.03 5.42
CA VAL A 127 -4.64 12.72 4.20
C VAL A 127 -4.09 14.09 4.57
N THR A 128 -2.83 14.33 4.24
CA THR A 128 -2.17 15.63 4.45
C THR A 128 -1.66 16.18 3.13
N GLY A 129 -1.53 17.50 3.01
CA GLY A 129 -0.98 18.13 1.82
C GLY A 129 -1.43 19.58 1.68
N THR A 130 -1.45 20.09 0.46
CA THR A 130 -1.94 21.44 0.16
C THR A 130 -2.98 21.40 -0.95
N LEU A 131 -4.03 22.20 -0.81
CA LEU A 131 -5.02 22.47 -1.85
C LEU A 131 -4.94 23.95 -2.23
N THR A 132 -4.76 24.24 -3.51
CA THR A 132 -4.69 25.62 -4.02
C THR A 132 -5.83 25.86 -5.01
N PRO A 133 -6.81 26.70 -4.66
CA PRO A 133 -7.85 27.10 -5.60
C PRO A 133 -7.27 27.93 -6.75
N SER A 134 -7.75 27.68 -7.97
CA SER A 134 -7.48 28.50 -9.14
C SER A 134 -8.55 29.59 -9.28
N GLY A 135 -8.15 30.78 -9.70
CA GLY A 135 -9.03 31.95 -9.81
C GLY A 135 -9.04 32.79 -8.53
N ALA A 136 -9.82 32.38 -7.53
CA ALA A 136 -9.97 33.11 -6.26
C ALA A 136 -9.64 32.23 -5.05
N GLY A 137 -8.98 32.80 -4.05
CA GLY A 137 -8.62 32.13 -2.80
C GLY A 137 -7.11 31.92 -2.63
N SER A 138 -6.73 31.46 -1.44
CA SER A 138 -5.35 31.14 -1.08
C SER A 138 -5.20 29.63 -0.91
N ALA A 139 -3.95 29.16 -0.95
CA ALA A 139 -3.64 27.78 -0.61
C ALA A 139 -4.13 27.44 0.82
N VAL A 140 -4.70 26.26 0.95
CA VAL A 140 -5.25 25.70 2.18
C VAL A 140 -4.51 24.42 2.51
N ALA A 141 -4.05 24.30 3.76
CA ALA A 141 -3.44 23.07 4.24
C ALA A 141 -4.51 21.98 4.36
N LEU A 142 -4.24 20.81 3.78
CA LEU A 142 -5.01 19.60 4.01
C LEU A 142 -4.39 18.89 5.21
N ASN A 143 -5.22 18.64 6.23
CA ASN A 143 -4.85 17.83 7.38
C ASN A 143 -6.09 17.07 7.87
N ALA A 144 -6.57 16.17 7.00
CA ALA A 144 -7.77 15.39 7.22
C ALA A 144 -7.40 14.08 7.93
N ALA A 145 -7.69 13.99 9.21
CA ALA A 145 -7.65 12.74 9.97
C ALA A 145 -9.02 12.07 9.94
N GLY A 146 -9.05 10.74 9.83
CA GLY A 146 -10.31 10.00 9.79
C GLY A 146 -11.00 10.06 8.42
N VAL A 147 -10.21 10.15 7.34
CA VAL A 147 -10.71 9.97 5.98
C VAL A 147 -11.14 8.54 5.80
N ASN A 148 -12.38 8.33 5.37
CA ASN A 148 -12.86 6.99 5.07
C ASN A 148 -12.11 6.42 3.89
N VAL A 149 -11.62 5.19 4.03
CA VAL A 149 -10.91 4.48 2.98
C VAL A 149 -11.48 3.08 2.81
N SER A 150 -11.66 2.70 1.56
CA SER A 150 -12.11 1.37 1.14
C SER A 150 -11.30 0.94 -0.07
N GLY A 151 -11.26 -0.35 -0.36
CA GLY A 151 -10.52 -0.84 -1.50
C GLY A 151 -10.28 -2.32 -1.48
N THR A 152 -9.57 -2.74 -2.52
CA THR A 152 -9.11 -4.12 -2.69
C THR A 152 -7.65 -4.13 -3.12
N CYS A 153 -6.94 -5.16 -2.70
CA CYS A 153 -5.58 -5.46 -3.14
C CYS A 153 -5.52 -6.88 -3.68
N ASP A 154 -4.90 -7.05 -4.84
CA ASP A 154 -4.64 -8.33 -5.50
C ASP A 154 -3.15 -8.64 -5.47
N GLY A 155 -2.79 -9.85 -5.05
CA GLY A 155 -1.42 -10.37 -5.14
C GLY A 155 -1.00 -11.18 -3.92
N THR A 156 0.31 -11.36 -3.78
CA THR A 156 0.89 -12.12 -2.67
C THR A 156 1.66 -11.16 -1.77
N PRO A 157 1.33 -11.10 -0.46
CA PRO A 157 2.08 -10.30 0.50
C PRO A 157 3.59 -10.55 0.42
N GLY A 158 4.37 -9.47 0.43
CA GLY A 158 5.83 -9.52 0.27
C GLY A 158 6.34 -9.79 -1.15
N SER A 159 5.46 -9.88 -2.15
CA SER A 159 5.82 -9.99 -3.58
C SER A 159 5.31 -8.76 -4.34
N SER A 160 4.43 -8.92 -5.34
CA SER A 160 3.77 -7.79 -6.00
C SER A 160 2.34 -7.64 -5.49
N LEU A 161 1.88 -6.41 -5.33
CA LEU A 161 0.50 -6.07 -5.01
C LEU A 161 -0.03 -5.03 -5.99
N VAL A 162 -1.25 -5.21 -6.44
CA VAL A 162 -2.03 -4.20 -7.17
C VAL A 162 -3.21 -3.82 -6.31
N CYS A 163 -3.34 -2.56 -5.93
CA CYS A 163 -4.40 -2.09 -5.05
C CYS A 163 -5.16 -0.92 -5.67
N GLY A 164 -6.49 -0.97 -5.58
CA GLY A 164 -7.36 0.18 -5.85
C GLY A 164 -7.88 0.75 -4.54
N LEU A 165 -7.39 1.92 -4.14
CA LEU A 165 -7.75 2.58 -2.87
C LEU A 165 -8.68 3.76 -3.13
N ILE A 166 -9.80 3.82 -2.43
CA ILE A 166 -10.79 4.89 -2.53
C ILE A 166 -10.80 5.67 -1.22
N PHE A 167 -10.41 6.94 -1.28
CA PHE A 167 -10.42 7.89 -0.16
C PHE A 167 -11.62 8.83 -0.27
N GLY A 168 -12.37 9.03 0.82
CA GLY A 168 -13.48 9.98 0.91
C GLY A 168 -14.87 9.37 0.68
N PRO A 169 -15.93 10.21 0.59
CA PRO A 169 -15.93 11.64 0.91
C PRO A 169 -15.99 11.91 2.42
N ALA A 170 -16.38 10.92 3.22
CA ALA A 170 -16.43 11.07 4.67
C ALA A 170 -15.04 11.38 5.25
N GLY A 171 -14.94 12.47 5.99
CA GLY A 171 -13.69 12.95 6.59
C GLY A 171 -12.72 13.65 5.62
N PHE A 172 -12.93 13.58 4.30
CA PHE A 172 -12.06 14.23 3.31
C PHE A 172 -12.70 15.52 2.81
N SER A 173 -12.38 16.63 3.48
CA SER A 173 -12.92 17.95 3.14
C SER A 173 -11.92 19.07 3.36
N ALA A 174 -12.10 20.19 2.67
CA ALA A 174 -11.34 21.42 2.87
C ALA A 174 -12.23 22.65 2.61
N ASP A 175 -11.88 23.78 3.22
CA ASP A 175 -12.49 25.07 2.88
C ASP A 175 -11.91 25.56 1.55
N VAL A 176 -12.77 25.76 0.56
CA VAL A 176 -12.42 26.31 -0.75
C VAL A 176 -13.17 27.63 -0.90
N ASN A 177 -12.43 28.74 -0.80
CA ASN A 177 -12.98 30.09 -0.94
C ASN A 177 -14.15 30.36 0.03
N GLY A 178 -14.03 29.95 1.29
CA GLY A 178 -15.03 30.15 2.34
C GLY A 178 -16.18 29.14 2.33
N ASN A 179 -16.10 28.11 1.49
CA ASN A 179 -17.11 27.05 1.42
C ASN A 179 -16.46 25.69 1.69
N LEU A 180 -17.05 24.91 2.59
CA LEU A 180 -16.62 23.54 2.81
C LEU A 180 -16.91 22.68 1.56
N ARG A 181 -15.89 21.95 1.10
CA ARG A 181 -15.96 21.03 -0.03
C ARG A 181 -15.45 19.66 0.36
N TYR A 182 -16.08 18.63 -0.17
CA TYR A 182 -15.74 17.24 0.06
C TYR A 182 -15.07 16.67 -1.17
N PHE A 183 -14.14 15.73 -0.97
CA PHE A 183 -13.33 15.15 -2.03
C PHE A 183 -13.36 13.64 -1.99
N ARG A 184 -13.30 13.02 -3.16
CA ARG A 184 -13.09 11.59 -3.30
C ARG A 184 -11.99 11.34 -4.31
N HIS A 185 -11.00 10.55 -3.92
CA HIS A 185 -9.87 10.14 -4.74
C HIS A 185 -9.86 8.61 -4.88
N VAL A 186 -9.64 8.11 -6.09
CA VAL A 186 -9.37 6.70 -6.39
C VAL A 186 -7.92 6.60 -6.86
N VAL A 187 -7.11 5.91 -6.08
CA VAL A 187 -5.68 5.77 -6.30
C VAL A 187 -5.38 4.32 -6.61
N ASP A 188 -4.84 4.09 -7.81
CA ASP A 188 -4.35 2.78 -8.22
C ASP A 188 -2.86 2.66 -7.95
N VAL A 189 -2.49 1.60 -7.26
CA VAL A 189 -1.16 1.34 -6.76
C VAL A 189 -0.68 0.02 -7.31
N ASN A 190 0.45 0.03 -8.00
CA ASN A 190 1.21 -1.15 -8.34
C ASN A 190 2.50 -1.14 -7.51
N ALA A 191 2.65 -2.10 -6.61
CA ALA A 191 3.78 -2.19 -5.70
C ALA A 191 4.56 -3.48 -5.93
N VAL A 192 5.88 -3.35 -5.92
CA VAL A 192 6.84 -4.43 -6.19
C VAL A 192 7.92 -4.48 -5.12
N PRO A 193 8.58 -5.63 -4.92
CA PRO A 193 9.71 -5.71 -4.00
C PRO A 193 10.84 -4.80 -4.47
N GLU A 194 11.57 -4.21 -3.53
CA GLU A 194 12.75 -3.42 -3.88
C GLU A 194 13.71 -4.24 -4.76
N PRO A 195 14.31 -3.63 -5.80
CA PRO A 195 15.25 -4.32 -6.70
C PRO A 195 16.41 -5.00 -5.96
N GLY A 196 16.83 -4.45 -4.80
CA GLY A 196 17.88 -5.03 -3.96
C GLY A 196 17.52 -6.36 -3.32
N THR A 197 16.25 -6.57 -2.96
CA THR A 197 15.77 -7.77 -2.28
C THR A 197 15.72 -8.96 -3.25
N ALA A 198 15.32 -8.73 -4.50
CA ALA A 198 15.34 -9.77 -5.53
C ALA A 198 16.77 -10.24 -5.85
N LEU A 199 17.75 -9.33 -5.86
CA LEU A 199 19.15 -9.64 -6.13
C LEU A 199 19.79 -10.48 -5.01
N LEU A 200 19.48 -10.17 -3.73
CA LEU A 200 20.02 -10.89 -2.57
C LEU A 200 19.46 -12.31 -2.46
N VAL A 201 18.16 -12.51 -2.74
CA VAL A 201 17.57 -13.85 -2.81
C VAL A 201 18.18 -14.66 -3.95
N GLY A 202 18.34 -14.05 -5.14
CA GLY A 202 18.98 -14.70 -6.29
C GLY A 202 20.43 -15.10 -6.01
N ALA A 203 21.22 -14.22 -5.39
CA ALA A 203 22.61 -14.49 -5.03
C ALA A 203 22.74 -15.57 -3.95
N GLY A 204 21.86 -15.56 -2.94
CA GLY A 204 21.83 -16.57 -1.88
C GLY A 204 21.50 -17.97 -2.40
N LEU A 205 20.50 -18.09 -3.29
CA LEU A 205 20.14 -19.35 -3.93
C LEU A 205 21.23 -19.86 -4.87
N ALA A 206 21.87 -18.99 -5.66
CA ALA A 206 22.99 -19.36 -6.52
C ALA A 206 24.19 -19.88 -5.72
N TRP A 207 24.48 -19.28 -4.56
CA TRP A 207 25.56 -19.72 -3.68
C TRP A 207 25.26 -21.07 -3.02
N LEU A 208 24.02 -21.31 -2.60
CA LEU A 208 23.57 -22.60 -2.09
C LEU A 208 23.60 -23.71 -3.16
N ALA A 209 23.18 -23.40 -4.39
CA ALA A 209 23.26 -24.32 -5.52
C ALA A 209 24.72 -24.68 -5.86
N ARG A 210 25.63 -23.69 -5.81
CA ARG A 210 27.06 -23.92 -6.05
C ARG A 210 27.71 -24.81 -4.99
N ARG A 211 27.33 -24.69 -3.72
CA ARG A 211 27.84 -25.59 -2.65
C ARG A 211 27.35 -27.03 -2.77
N ARG A 212 26.16 -27.24 -3.36
CA ARG A 212 25.59 -28.58 -3.55
C ARG A 212 26.18 -29.32 -4.75
N ALA A 213 26.79 -28.61 -5.70
CA ALA A 213 27.45 -29.18 -6.87
C ALA A 213 28.93 -29.60 -6.62
N THR A 214 29.50 -29.23 -5.47
CA THR A 214 30.90 -29.51 -5.10
C THR A 214 31.08 -30.62 -4.06
N HIS A 215 30.01 -31.36 -3.75
CA HIS A 215 30.02 -32.58 -2.93
C HIS A 215 29.41 -33.72 -3.73
#